data_AF-X1JF72-F1
#
_entry.id   AF-X1JF72-F1
#
_cell.length_a   1.000
_cell.length_b   1.000
_cell.length_c   1.000
_cell.angle_alpha   90.00
_cell.angle_beta   90.00
_cell.angle_gamma   90.00
#
_symmetry.space_group_name_H-M   'P 1'
#
loop_
_entity.id
_entity.type
_entity.pdbx_description
1 polymer ?
#
loop_
_entity_poly.entity_id
_entity_poly.type
_entity_poly.pdbx_seq_one_letter_code
_entity_poly.pdbx_strand_id
1 'polypeptide(L)'
;MRVYLEHRSVENLLFFYQDALIRIKEGENATDLLSISVRRRLISLGIIRLGVGSPRSFFLTKKGQDLLAEVTKNRIPGGPSP
;
A
#
# COMPACT_ATOMS: atom_id res chain seq x y z
N MET A 1 -5.47 -14.40 -18.48
CA MET A 1 -5.50 -12.96 -18.80
C MET A 1 -5.89 -12.09 -17.59
N ARG A 2 -7.07 -12.30 -16.97
CA ARG A 2 -7.59 -11.46 -15.87
C ARG A 2 -6.68 -11.38 -14.64
N VAL A 3 -6.14 -12.52 -14.20
CA VAL A 3 -5.24 -12.63 -13.03
C VAL A 3 -3.93 -11.84 -13.24
N TYR A 4 -3.40 -11.82 -14.46
CA TYR A 4 -2.16 -11.11 -14.78
C TYR A 4 -2.34 -9.58 -14.76
N LEU A 5 -3.48 -9.10 -15.27
CA LEU A 5 -3.83 -7.67 -15.25
C LEU A 5 -4.08 -7.18 -13.81
N GLU A 6 -4.72 -8.01 -12.99
CA GLU A 6 -4.92 -7.70 -11.57
C GLU A 6 -3.58 -7.63 -10.83
N HIS A 7 -2.67 -8.57 -11.06
CA HIS A 7 -1.34 -8.58 -10.43
C HIS A 7 -0.55 -7.29 -10.73
N ARG A 8 -0.43 -6.91 -12.00
CA ARG A 8 0.24 -5.65 -12.39
C ARG A 8 -0.44 -4.41 -11.79
N SER A 9 -1.77 -4.43 -11.67
CA SER A 9 -2.50 -3.30 -11.08
C SER A 9 -2.17 -3.12 -9.59
N VAL A 10 -1.93 -4.22 -8.87
CA VAL A 10 -1.56 -4.21 -7.45
C VAL A 10 -0.12 -3.74 -7.26
N GLU A 11 0.81 -4.24 -8.07
CA GLU A 11 2.21 -3.80 -8.06
C GLU A 11 2.33 -2.30 -8.33
N ASN A 12 1.63 -1.79 -9.35
CA ASN A 12 1.62 -0.35 -9.67
C ASN A 12 1.03 0.48 -8.52
N LEU A 13 -0.04 -0.01 -7.89
CA LEU A 13 -0.65 0.66 -6.75
C LEU A 13 0.31 0.72 -5.57
N LEU A 14 1.01 -0.38 -5.27
CA LEU A 14 2.00 -0.43 -4.20
C LEU A 14 3.20 0.46 -4.49
N PHE A 15 3.70 0.46 -5.72
CA PHE A 15 4.81 1.31 -6.14
C PHE A 15 4.46 2.80 -5.99
N PHE A 16 3.28 3.21 -6.48
CA PHE A 16 2.85 4.61 -6.43
C PHE A 16 2.62 5.10 -5.00
N TYR A 17 2.06 4.26 -4.12
CA TYR A 17 1.76 4.63 -2.73
C TYR A 17 2.79 4.11 -1.72
N GLN A 18 3.98 3.68 -2.15
CA GLN A 18 4.96 3.03 -1.27
C GLN A 18 5.37 3.91 -0.09
N ASP A 19 5.62 5.20 -0.32
CA ASP A 19 6.07 6.12 0.73
C ASP A 19 4.97 6.33 1.78
N ALA A 20 3.72 6.44 1.33
CA ALA A 20 2.56 6.49 2.22
C ALA A 20 2.41 5.18 3.02
N LEU A 21 2.62 4.02 2.40
CA LEU A 21 2.57 2.73 3.08
C LEU A 21 3.70 2.56 4.11
N ILE A 22 4.90 3.06 3.83
CA ILE A 22 6.02 3.10 4.79
C ILE A 22 5.66 3.98 5.98
N ARG A 23 5.15 5.19 5.75
CA ARG A 23 4.71 6.10 6.83
C ARG A 23 3.58 5.52 7.67
N ILE A 24 2.63 4.83 7.04
CA ILE A 24 1.58 4.09 7.78
C ILE A 24 2.19 2.99 8.65
N LYS A 25 3.20 2.26 8.15
CA LYS A 25 3.94 1.26 8.94
C LYS A 25 4.64 1.89 10.15
N GLU A 26 5.11 3.13 10.01
CA GLU A 26 5.76 3.91 11.07
C GLU A 26 4.77 4.55 12.07
N GLY A 27 3.46 4.42 11.82
CA GLY A 27 2.39 4.83 12.75
C GLY A 27 1.61 6.07 12.33
N GLU A 28 1.86 6.62 11.14
CA GLU A 28 1.05 7.72 10.61
C GLU A 28 -0.33 7.25 10.15
N ASN A 29 -1.34 8.10 10.29
CA ASN A 29 -2.71 7.74 9.93
C ASN A 29 -2.87 7.69 8.41
N ALA A 30 -3.39 6.57 7.89
CA ALA A 30 -3.66 6.47 6.46
C ALA A 30 -4.73 7.45 5.96
N THR A 31 -5.57 8.00 6.85
CA THR A 31 -6.55 9.03 6.47
C THR A 31 -5.91 10.31 5.99
N ASP A 32 -4.71 10.60 6.48
CA ASP A 32 -3.98 11.84 6.24
C ASP A 32 -3.08 11.68 5.00
N LEU A 33 -2.71 10.44 4.67
CA LEU A 33 -1.78 10.09 3.60
C LEU A 33 -2.45 9.62 2.30
N LEU A 34 -3.66 9.06 2.38
CA LEU A 34 -4.33 8.41 1.24
C LEU A 34 -5.76 8.90 1.11
N SER A 35 -6.27 9.02 -0.12
CA SER A 35 -7.68 9.32 -0.36
C SER A 35 -8.60 8.14 0.02
N ILE A 36 -9.89 8.41 0.24
CA ILE A 36 -10.86 7.37 0.63
C ILE A 36 -10.94 6.23 -0.39
N SER A 37 -10.85 6.53 -1.69
CA SER A 37 -10.90 5.55 -2.78
C SER A 37 -9.69 4.63 -2.75
N VAL A 38 -8.49 5.18 -2.51
CA VAL A 38 -7.24 4.42 -2.41
C VAL A 38 -7.27 3.53 -1.17
N ARG A 39 -7.70 4.06 -0.02
CA ARG A 39 -7.86 3.26 1.21
C ARG A 39 -8.81 2.09 0.99
N ARG A 40 -10.00 2.33 0.42
CA ARG A 40 -10.97 1.27 0.09
C ARG A 40 -10.38 0.21 -0.83
N ARG A 41 -9.60 0.62 -1.84
CA ARG A 41 -8.93 -0.31 -2.75
C ARG A 41 -7.90 -1.16 -2.01
N LEU A 42 -7.02 -0.54 -1.22
CA LEU A 42 -6.00 -1.26 -0.43
C LEU A 42 -6.62 -2.21 0.59
N ILE A 43 -7.75 -1.85 1.21
CA ILE A 43 -8.52 -2.74 2.09
C ILE A 43 -9.09 -3.92 1.31
N SER A 44 -9.70 -3.68 0.15
CA SER A 44 -10.26 -4.75 -0.70
C SER A 44 -9.20 -5.74 -1.18
N LEU A 45 -7.95 -5.28 -1.32
CA LEU A 45 -6.80 -6.11 -1.69
C LEU A 45 -6.14 -6.80 -0.48
N GLY A 46 -6.59 -6.48 0.73
CA GLY A 46 -6.04 -6.98 1.99
C GLY A 46 -4.66 -6.44 2.34
N ILE A 47 -4.26 -5.28 1.78
CA ILE A 47 -2.95 -4.65 2.01
C ILE A 47 -2.93 -3.89 3.33
N ILE A 48 -4.00 -3.12 3.59
CA ILE A 48 -4.21 -2.42 4.86
C ILE A 48 -5.52 -2.88 5.49
N ARG A 49 -5.65 -2.70 6.82
CA ARG A 49 -6.90 -2.93 7.55
C ARG A 49 -7.17 -1.81 8.54
N LEU A 50 -8.45 -1.61 8.88
CA LEU A 50 -8.83 -0.69 9.94
C LEU A 50 -8.36 -1.21 11.29
N GLY A 51 -7.84 -0.32 12.12
CA GLY A 51 -7.51 -0.57 13.51
C GLY A 51 -8.77 -0.77 14.35
N VAL A 52 -8.66 -1.64 15.37
CA VAL A 52 -9.71 -1.78 16.38
C VAL A 52 -9.63 -0.56 17.29
N GLY A 53 -10.75 0.18 17.44
CA GLY A 53 -10.85 1.31 18.36
C GLY A 53 -10.57 2.70 17.76
N SER A 54 -10.23 2.82 16.48
CA SER A 54 -10.18 4.12 15.80
C SER A 54 -10.46 4.02 14.30
N PRO A 55 -11.45 4.76 13.76
CA PRO A 55 -11.75 4.77 12.33
C PRO A 55 -10.66 5.47 11.49
N ARG A 56 -9.66 6.08 12.14
CA ARG A 56 -8.51 6.73 11.50
C ARG A 56 -7.24 5.89 11.57
N SER A 57 -7.21 4.89 12.45
CA SER A 57 -6.08 3.98 12.57
C SER A 57 -6.16 2.93 11.46
N PHE A 58 -5.10 2.82 10.68
CA PHE A 58 -4.94 1.79 9.67
C PHE A 58 -3.60 1.11 9.88
N PHE A 59 -3.56 -0.19 9.66
CA PHE A 59 -2.35 -0.99 9.79
C PHE A 59 -2.06 -1.71 8.49
N LEU A 60 -0.78 -1.79 8.10
CA LEU A 60 -0.36 -2.75 7.09
C LEU A 60 -0.59 -4.17 7.60
N THR A 61 -1.22 -4.99 6.78
CA THR A 61 -1.33 -6.43 7.02
C THR A 61 0.01 -7.12 6.71
N LYS A 62 0.18 -8.37 7.14
CA LYS A 62 1.33 -9.20 6.76
C LYS A 62 1.51 -9.25 5.23
N LYS A 63 0.42 -9.50 4.50
CA LYS A 63 0.38 -9.48 3.03
C LYS A 63 0.87 -8.13 2.46
N GLY A 64 0.40 -7.03 3.02
CA GLY A 64 0.83 -5.70 2.59
C GLY A 64 2.32 -5.44 2.82
N GLN A 65 2.87 -5.94 3.93
CA GLN A 65 4.30 -5.82 4.24
C GLN A 65 5.16 -6.65 3.28
N ASP A 66 4.75 -7.89 3.00
CA ASP A 66 5.46 -8.79 2.10
C ASP A 66 5.52 -8.19 0.68
N LEU A 67 4.36 -7.76 0.15
CA LEU A 67 4.29 -7.13 -1.17
C LEU A 67 5.05 -5.80 -1.24
N LEU A 68 4.99 -4.97 -0.19
CA LEU A 68 5.76 -3.73 -0.12
C LEU A 68 7.27 -4.03 -0.12
N ALA A 69 7.71 -5.05 0.61
CA ALA A 69 9.11 -5.45 0.63
C ALA A 69 9.59 -5.96 -0.75
N GLU A 70 8.76 -6.70 -1.48
CA GLU A 70 9.05 -7.14 -2.85
C GLU A 70 9.21 -5.96 -3.81
N VAL A 71 8.27 -5.01 -3.79
CA VAL A 71 8.34 -3.80 -4.63
C VAL A 71 9.55 -2.93 -4.26
N THR A 72 9.88 -2.83 -2.98
CA THR A 72 11.03 -2.03 -2.50
C THR A 72 12.37 -2.66 -2.89
N LYS A 73 12.49 -4.00 -2.88
CA LYS A 73 13.71 -4.70 -3.33
C LYS A 73 14.01 -4.46 -4.81
N ASN A 74 12.98 -4.27 -5.62
CA ASN A 74 13.12 -3.98 -7.04
C ASN A 74 13.44 -2.51 -7.34
N ARG A 75 13.55 -1.66 -6.31
CA ARG A 75 13.90 -0.25 -6.46
C ARG A 75 15.42 -0.14 -6.68
N ILE A 76 15.83 -0.01 -7.93
CA ILE A 76 17.17 0.48 -8.26
C ILE A 76 17.26 1.92 -7.73
N PRO A 77 18.21 2.25 -6.83
CA PRO A 77 18.37 3.62 -6.36
C PRO A 77 18.76 4.50 -7.56
N GLY A 78 17.85 5.38 -8.00
CA GLY A 78 18.08 6.30 -9.12
C GLY A 78 17.08 6.24 -10.30
N GLY A 79 16.02 5.42 -10.23
CA GLY A 79 14.97 5.42 -11.28
C GLY A 79 14.15 6.72 -11.28
N PRO A 80 13.81 7.28 -12.46
CA PRO A 80 13.13 8.58 -12.55
C PRO A 80 11.76 8.53 -11.87
N SER A 81 11.49 9.56 -11.06
CA SER A 81 10.13 9.85 -10.61
C SER A 81 9.30 10.27 -11.83
N PRO A 82 8.11 9.67 -12.06
CA PRO A 82 7.19 10.11 -13.11
C PRO A 82 6.63 11.51 -12.83
#